data_AF-A0A251PEG7-F1
#
_entry.id   AF-A0A251PEG7-F1
#
_cell.length_a   1.000
_cell.length_b   1.000
_cell.length_c   1.000
_cell.angle_alpha   90.00
_cell.angle_beta   90.00
_cell.angle_gamma   90.00
#
_symmetry.space_group_name_H-M   'P 1'
#
loop_
_entity.id
_entity.type
_entity.pdbx_description
1 polymer ?
#
loop_
_entity_poly.entity_id
_entity_poly.type
_entity_poly.pdbx_seq_one_letter_code
_entity_poly.pdbx_strand_id
1 'polypeptide(L)'
;MEGALSSSTTYKEKEKQENVEDHEILKNRISTHPLYGLLVEAHLDCLKVGGISGDLDLEGDVSRDMKQLDNKYKASENRQSDLDHFMEAYCLALGKLKEAMEEPQQTSMAFISNMHLQLKELTGSHQPEPATSLSGESYN
;
A
#
# COMPACT_ATOMS: atom_id res chain seq x y z
N MET A 1 -54.72 -22.53 -24.05
CA MET A 1 -54.46 -21.94 -22.72
C MET A 1 -52.94 -21.82 -22.59
N GLU A 2 -52.34 -20.84 -23.27
CA GLU A 2 -50.87 -20.67 -23.41
C GLU A 2 -50.58 -19.16 -23.38
N GLY A 3 -50.78 -18.52 -22.24
CA GLY A 3 -50.74 -17.05 -22.15
C GLY A 3 -50.18 -16.46 -20.86
N ALA A 4 -49.66 -17.28 -19.93
CA ALA A 4 -49.28 -16.80 -18.60
C ALA A 4 -47.78 -16.99 -18.25
N LEU A 5 -46.99 -17.68 -19.08
CA LEU A 5 -45.57 -17.94 -18.77
C LEU A 5 -44.59 -16.93 -19.39
N SER A 6 -45.02 -16.13 -20.37
CA SER A 6 -44.14 -15.19 -21.09
C SER A 6 -43.84 -13.89 -20.32
N SER A 7 -44.64 -13.52 -19.32
CA SER A 7 -44.50 -12.21 -18.66
C SER A 7 -43.49 -12.24 -17.51
N SER A 8 -43.32 -13.36 -16.79
CA SER A 8 -42.41 -13.43 -15.63
C SER A 8 -40.92 -13.39 -16.01
N THR A 9 -40.55 -13.82 -17.23
CA THR A 9 -39.16 -13.75 -17.70
C THR A 9 -38.77 -12.31 -18.08
N THR A 10 -39.67 -11.54 -18.68
CA THR A 10 -39.40 -10.17 -19.16
C THR A 10 -39.16 -9.12 -18.06
N TYR A 11 -39.71 -9.29 -16.85
CA TYR A 11 -39.47 -8.34 -15.75
C TYR A 11 -38.11 -8.55 -15.09
N LYS A 12 -37.70 -9.82 -14.92
CA LYS A 12 -36.42 -10.18 -14.31
C LYS A 12 -35.23 -9.85 -15.20
N GLU A 13 -35.44 -9.87 -16.52
CA GLU A 13 -34.44 -9.49 -17.52
C GLU A 13 -34.27 -7.96 -17.61
N LYS A 14 -35.37 -7.19 -17.47
CA LYS A 14 -35.32 -5.72 -17.40
C LYS A 14 -34.61 -5.20 -16.15
N GLU A 15 -34.92 -5.73 -14.96
CA GLU A 15 -34.25 -5.32 -13.71
C GLU A 15 -32.75 -5.65 -13.73
N LYS A 16 -32.38 -6.79 -14.32
CA LYS A 16 -30.97 -7.17 -14.47
C LYS A 16 -30.25 -6.30 -15.51
N GLN A 17 -30.93 -5.91 -16.58
CA GLN A 17 -30.38 -5.02 -17.61
C GLN A 17 -30.18 -3.59 -17.07
N GLU A 18 -31.17 -3.06 -16.33
CA GLU A 18 -31.13 -1.75 -15.68
C GLU A 18 -30.02 -1.67 -14.62
N ASN A 19 -29.88 -2.72 -13.81
CA ASN A 19 -28.80 -2.81 -12.82
C ASN A 19 -27.39 -2.87 -13.45
N VAL A 20 -27.26 -3.50 -14.62
CA VAL A 20 -25.99 -3.55 -15.36
C VAL A 20 -25.68 -2.19 -16.00
N GLU A 21 -26.67 -1.50 -16.54
CA GLU A 21 -26.50 -0.16 -17.11
C GLU A 21 -26.09 0.85 -16.04
N ASP A 22 -26.71 0.81 -14.86
CA ASP A 22 -26.33 1.63 -13.70
C ASP A 22 -24.89 1.34 -13.24
N HIS A 23 -24.48 0.07 -13.25
CA HIS A 23 -23.11 -0.32 -12.90
C HIS A 23 -22.08 0.23 -13.90
N GLU A 24 -22.34 0.12 -15.20
CA GLU A 24 -21.44 0.67 -16.22
C GLU A 24 -21.39 2.20 -16.18
N ILE A 25 -22.51 2.88 -15.90
CA ILE A 25 -22.53 4.33 -15.67
C ILE A 25 -21.67 4.71 -14.46
N LEU A 26 -21.80 3.98 -13.34
CA LEU A 26 -21.02 4.23 -12.13
C LEU A 26 -19.53 3.99 -12.38
N LYS A 27 -19.18 2.88 -13.04
CA LYS A 27 -17.80 2.56 -13.42
C LYS A 27 -17.20 3.64 -14.32
N ASN A 28 -17.97 4.10 -15.31
CA ASN A 28 -17.56 5.21 -16.18
C ASN A 28 -17.28 6.46 -15.34
N ARG A 29 -18.21 6.86 -14.46
CA ARG A 29 -18.04 8.01 -13.55
C ARG A 29 -16.79 7.89 -12.68
N ILE A 30 -16.51 6.72 -12.12
CA ILE A 30 -15.30 6.44 -11.33
C ILE A 30 -14.05 6.58 -12.21
N SER A 31 -14.04 5.93 -13.38
CA SER A 31 -12.86 5.89 -14.28
C SER A 31 -12.52 7.25 -14.89
N THR A 32 -13.51 8.11 -15.13
CA THR A 32 -13.31 9.47 -15.64
C THR A 32 -13.11 10.50 -14.53
N HIS A 33 -13.12 10.07 -13.26
CA HIS A 33 -13.00 10.98 -12.13
C HIS A 33 -11.59 11.58 -12.05
N PRO A 34 -11.43 12.90 -11.78
CA PRO A 34 -10.11 13.53 -11.70
C PRO A 34 -9.15 12.88 -10.69
N LEU A 35 -9.68 12.29 -9.62
CA LEU A 35 -8.90 11.60 -8.58
C LEU A 35 -8.60 10.12 -8.88
N TYR A 36 -9.12 9.56 -9.97
CA TYR A 36 -8.96 8.12 -10.25
C TYR A 36 -7.49 7.71 -10.41
N GLY A 37 -6.69 8.52 -11.11
CA GLY A 37 -5.25 8.25 -11.25
C GLY A 37 -4.52 8.22 -9.90
N LEU A 38 -4.76 9.23 -9.07
CA LEU A 38 -4.18 9.33 -7.73
C LEU A 38 -4.59 8.16 -6.83
N LEU A 39 -5.86 7.72 -6.94
CA LEU A 39 -6.35 6.58 -6.20
C LEU A 39 -5.60 5.30 -6.57
N VAL A 40 -5.43 5.05 -7.87
CA VAL A 40 -4.69 3.88 -8.37
C VAL A 40 -3.24 3.92 -7.91
N GLU A 41 -2.61 5.09 -8.00
CA GLU A 41 -1.23 5.29 -7.56
C GLU A 41 -1.06 5.01 -6.06
N ALA A 42 -1.93 5.59 -5.22
CA ALA A 42 -1.95 5.35 -3.78
C ALA A 42 -2.13 3.87 -3.44
N HIS A 43 -2.97 3.18 -4.21
CA HIS A 43 -3.18 1.74 -4.05
C HIS A 43 -1.92 0.96 -4.39
N LEU A 44 -1.29 1.25 -5.54
CA LEU A 44 -0.04 0.61 -5.96
C LEU A 44 1.09 0.83 -4.95
N ASP A 45 1.17 2.01 -4.35
CA ASP A 45 2.13 2.29 -3.28
C ASP A 45 1.94 1.38 -2.06
N CYS A 46 0.70 1.13 -1.64
CA CYS A 46 0.44 0.15 -0.58
C CYS A 46 0.91 -1.26 -0.98
N LEU A 47 0.71 -1.66 -2.24
CA LEU A 47 1.14 -2.96 -2.75
C LEU A 47 2.68 -3.08 -2.76
N LYS A 48 3.40 -1.99 -3.10
CA LYS A 48 4.87 -1.94 -3.05
C LYS A 48 5.40 -2.12 -1.63
N VAL A 49 4.86 -1.36 -0.68
CA VAL A 49 5.21 -1.50 0.75
C VAL A 49 4.89 -2.91 1.24
N GLY A 50 3.78 -3.51 0.79
CA GLY A 50 3.41 -4.89 1.11
C GLY A 50 4.27 -5.99 0.45
N GLY A 51 5.22 -5.64 -0.41
CA GLY A 51 6.10 -6.61 -1.09
C GLY A 51 5.40 -7.47 -2.15
N ILE A 52 4.19 -7.10 -2.57
CA ILE A 52 3.41 -7.84 -3.58
C ILE A 52 3.62 -7.31 -5.00
N SER A 53 4.20 -6.12 -5.15
CA SER A 53 4.44 -5.46 -6.44
C SER A 53 5.79 -5.79 -7.10
N GLY A 54 6.32 -7.00 -6.94
CA GLY A 54 7.66 -7.39 -7.47
C GLY A 54 7.89 -7.21 -8.98
N ASP A 55 6.90 -6.70 -9.74
CA ASP A 55 6.94 -6.46 -11.19
C ASP A 55 6.20 -5.18 -11.64
N LEU A 56 5.75 -4.30 -10.72
CA LEU A 56 4.97 -3.10 -11.04
C LEU A 56 5.80 -1.82 -10.77
N ASP A 57 6.82 -1.59 -11.60
CA ASP A 57 7.59 -0.34 -11.60
C ASP A 57 6.74 0.81 -12.14
N LEU A 58 6.05 1.51 -11.25
CA LEU A 58 5.46 2.83 -11.52
C LEU A 58 5.97 3.80 -10.47
N GLU A 59 6.98 4.60 -10.82
CA GLU A 59 7.56 5.62 -9.94
C GLU A 59 6.58 6.80 -9.78
N GLY A 60 6.16 7.07 -8.54
CA GLY A 60 5.33 8.20 -8.16
C GLY A 60 5.34 8.38 -6.64
N ASP A 61 5.54 9.61 -6.16
CA ASP A 61 5.54 9.94 -4.72
C ASP A 61 4.23 10.63 -4.35
N VAL A 62 3.28 9.84 -3.85
CA VAL A 62 1.92 10.26 -3.49
C VAL A 62 1.86 11.03 -2.17
N SER A 63 2.94 11.02 -1.37
CA SER A 63 2.91 11.47 0.03
C SER A 63 2.58 12.97 0.18
N ARG A 64 3.03 13.80 -0.78
CA ARG A 64 2.78 15.25 -0.75
C ARG A 64 1.35 15.62 -1.16
N ASP A 65 0.75 14.85 -2.06
CA ASP A 65 -0.60 15.09 -2.55
C ASP A 65 -1.65 14.66 -1.53
N MET A 66 -1.36 13.63 -0.73
CA MET A 66 -2.25 13.17 0.34
C MET A 66 -2.45 14.20 1.46
N LYS A 67 -1.40 14.94 1.83
CA LYS A 67 -1.53 16.01 2.84
C LYS A 67 -2.44 17.15 2.37
N GLN A 68 -2.41 17.45 1.08
CA GLN A 68 -3.29 18.46 0.48
C GLN A 68 -4.74 17.96 0.41
N LEU A 69 -4.94 16.69 0.07
CA LEU A 69 -6.27 16.05 0.10
C LEU A 69 -6.89 16.04 1.50
N ASP A 70 -6.12 15.73 2.55
CA ASP A 70 -6.65 15.65 3.92
C ASP A 70 -7.18 17.01 4.39
N ASN A 71 -6.45 18.08 4.05
CA ASN A 71 -6.85 19.44 4.34
C ASN A 71 -8.08 19.87 3.52
N LYS A 72 -8.16 19.45 2.26
CA LYS A 72 -9.30 19.76 1.38
C LYS A 72 -10.56 19.05 1.86
N TYR A 73 -10.47 17.77 2.18
CA TYR A 73 -11.58 16.95 2.68
C TYR A 73 -12.21 17.56 3.95
N LYS A 74 -11.38 18.00 4.90
CA LYS A 74 -11.84 18.69 6.12
C LYS A 74 -12.55 20.01 5.83
N ALA A 75 -12.27 20.66 4.69
CA ALA A 75 -12.87 21.93 4.30
C ALA A 75 -14.12 21.77 3.42
N SER A 76 -14.29 20.63 2.74
CA SER A 76 -15.30 20.42 1.69
C SER A 76 -16.51 19.58 2.11
N GLU A 77 -16.58 19.18 3.38
CA GLU A 77 -17.55 18.24 3.97
C GLU A 77 -19.04 18.58 3.74
N ASN A 78 -19.38 19.75 3.19
CA ASN A 78 -20.76 20.23 3.03
C ASN A 78 -21.23 20.48 1.59
N ARG A 79 -20.43 20.18 0.54
CA ARG A 79 -20.79 20.55 -0.87
C ARG A 79 -20.38 19.56 -1.98
N GLN A 80 -19.88 18.38 -1.64
CA GLN A 80 -19.36 17.40 -2.59
C GLN A 80 -20.39 16.32 -2.92
N SER A 81 -20.32 15.73 -4.13
CA SER A 81 -21.12 14.54 -4.43
C SER A 81 -20.61 13.34 -3.63
N ASP A 82 -21.46 12.34 -3.38
CA ASP A 82 -21.06 11.12 -2.67
C ASP A 82 -19.85 10.44 -3.31
N LEU A 83 -19.71 10.53 -4.63
CA LEU A 83 -18.57 9.99 -5.36
C LEU A 83 -17.29 10.79 -5.08
N ASP A 84 -17.35 12.12 -5.08
CA ASP A 84 -16.18 12.95 -4.75
C ASP A 84 -15.68 12.63 -3.34
N HIS A 85 -16.61 12.52 -2.39
CA HIS A 85 -16.33 12.19 -1.00
C HIS A 85 -15.70 10.79 -0.88
N PHE A 86 -16.25 9.80 -1.57
CA PHE A 86 -15.70 8.46 -1.62
C PHE A 86 -14.26 8.45 -2.18
N MET A 87 -14.04 9.12 -3.31
CA MET A 87 -12.72 9.16 -3.96
C MET A 87 -11.67 9.80 -3.06
N GLU A 88 -12.01 10.92 -2.38
CA GLU A 88 -11.12 11.59 -1.43
C GLU A 88 -10.86 10.73 -0.19
N ALA A 89 -11.92 10.22 0.46
CA ALA A 89 -11.79 9.39 1.66
C ALA A 89 -10.98 8.12 1.40
N TYR A 90 -11.15 7.50 0.22
CA TYR A 90 -10.44 6.28 -0.13
C TYR A 90 -8.95 6.54 -0.42
N CYS A 91 -8.61 7.63 -1.12
CA CYS A 91 -7.23 8.09 -1.26
C CYS A 91 -6.57 8.28 0.12
N LEU A 92 -7.25 8.98 1.04
CA LEU A 92 -6.75 9.23 2.39
C LEU A 92 -6.56 7.94 3.21
N ALA A 93 -7.50 7.01 3.09
CA ALA A 93 -7.40 5.71 3.75
C ALA A 93 -6.17 4.93 3.27
N LEU A 94 -5.90 4.93 1.95
CA LEU A 94 -4.70 4.29 1.38
C LEU A 94 -3.41 4.96 1.85
N GLY A 95 -3.36 6.29 1.90
CA GLY A 95 -2.21 7.02 2.44
C GLY A 95 -1.89 6.63 3.89
N LYS A 96 -2.91 6.58 4.75
CA LYS A 96 -2.75 6.15 6.15
C LYS A 96 -2.34 4.68 6.27
N LEU A 97 -2.88 3.82 5.41
CA LEU A 97 -2.49 2.41 5.37
C LEU A 97 -1.01 2.26 4.99
N LYS A 98 -0.54 3.00 3.97
CA LYS A 98 0.87 3.02 3.57
C LYS A 98 1.79 3.38 4.75
N GLU A 99 1.51 4.52 5.41
CA GLU A 99 2.30 4.98 6.56
C GLU A 99 2.31 3.94 7.70
N ALA A 100 1.15 3.37 8.02
CA ALA A 100 1.01 2.35 9.05
C ALA A 100 1.74 1.03 8.73
N MET A 101 1.95 0.73 7.43
CA MET A 101 2.73 -0.43 7.00
C MET A 101 4.24 -0.14 6.95
N GLU A 102 4.64 1.05 6.54
CA GLU A 102 6.04 1.43 6.35
C GLU A 102 6.77 1.60 7.71
N GLU A 103 6.14 2.25 8.69
CA GLU A 103 6.69 2.44 10.04
C GLU A 103 7.22 1.15 10.71
N PRO A 104 6.42 0.07 10.86
CA PRO A 104 6.91 -1.16 11.46
C PRO A 104 7.97 -1.87 10.60
N GLN A 105 7.94 -1.72 9.28
CA GLN A 105 8.97 -2.29 8.40
C GLN A 105 10.31 -1.60 8.60
N GLN A 106 10.34 -0.26 8.60
CA GLN A 106 11.57 0.50 8.84
C GLN A 106 12.13 0.23 10.24
N THR A 107 11.26 0.20 11.25
CA THR A 107 11.65 -0.14 12.62
C THR A 107 12.29 -1.53 12.71
N SER A 108 11.69 -2.52 12.04
CA SER A 108 12.21 -3.90 12.02
C SER A 108 13.54 -3.99 11.26
N MET A 109 13.67 -3.32 10.11
CA MET A 109 14.90 -3.27 9.32
C MET A 109 16.05 -2.62 10.09
N ALA A 110 15.78 -1.53 10.80
CA ALA A 110 16.75 -0.86 11.65
C ALA A 110 17.21 -1.78 12.81
N PHE A 111 16.26 -2.44 13.48
CA PHE A 111 16.57 -3.40 14.54
C PHE A 111 17.47 -4.55 14.03
N ILE A 112 17.09 -5.17 12.92
CA ILE A 112 17.87 -6.28 12.31
C ILE A 112 19.28 -5.80 11.93
N SER A 113 19.39 -4.64 11.27
CA SER A 113 20.68 -4.06 10.88
C SER A 113 21.58 -3.80 12.09
N ASN A 114 21.01 -3.26 13.17
CA ASN A 114 21.73 -3.01 14.41
C ASN A 114 22.21 -4.32 15.07
N MET A 115 21.38 -5.36 15.09
CA MET A 115 21.77 -6.68 15.59
C MET A 115 22.91 -7.30 14.77
N HIS A 116 22.86 -7.18 13.44
CA HIS A 116 23.95 -7.64 12.57
C HIS A 116 25.28 -6.92 12.85
N LEU A 117 25.25 -5.61 13.12
CA LEU A 117 26.44 -4.85 13.48
C LEU A 117 27.06 -5.34 14.80
N GLN A 118 26.24 -5.53 15.84
CA GLN A 118 26.71 -6.05 17.13
C GLN A 118 27.33 -7.44 17.01
N LEU A 119 26.69 -8.34 16.25
CA LEU A 119 27.22 -9.69 16.02
C LEU A 119 28.55 -9.66 15.23
N LYS A 120 28.69 -8.73 14.28
CA LYS A 120 29.92 -8.54 13.51
C LYS A 120 31.08 -8.03 14.39
N GLU A 121 30.80 -7.14 15.34
CA GLU A 121 31.80 -6.64 16.28
C GLU A 121 32.31 -7.75 17.22
N LEU A 122 31.40 -8.58 17.75
CA LEU A 122 31.76 -9.73 18.58
C LEU A 122 32.60 -10.78 17.84
N THR A 123 32.35 -10.99 16.56
CA THR A 123 33.08 -11.98 15.75
C THR A 123 34.38 -11.42 15.16
N GLY A 124 34.48 -10.11 14.92
CA GLY A 124 35.69 -9.43 14.46
C GLY A 124 36.73 -9.17 15.55
N SER A 125 36.33 -9.22 16.83
CA SER A 125 37.22 -9.03 17.99
C SER A 125 37.99 -10.30 18.40
N HIS A 126 37.75 -11.44 17.75
CA HIS A 126 38.54 -12.66 17.94
C HIS A 126 39.77 -12.68 17.02
N GLN A 127 40.72 -11.77 17.24
CA GLN A 127 42.10 -12.00 16.82
C GLN A 127 42.74 -12.97 17.82
N PRO A 128 43.30 -14.12 17.39
CA PRO A 128 44.11 -14.93 18.30
C PRO A 128 45.31 -14.08 18.73
N GLU A 129 45.47 -13.87 20.04
CA GLU A 129 46.70 -13.27 20.57
C GLU A 129 47.91 -13.99 19.98
N PRO A 130 48.91 -13.27 19.44
CA PRO A 130 50.15 -13.90 19.05
C PRO A 130 50.78 -14.49 20.31
N ALA A 131 50.82 -15.83 20.38
CA ALA A 131 51.47 -16.55 21.46
C ALA A 131 52.86 -15.95 21.68
N THR A 132 53.04 -15.28 22.82
CA THR A 132 54.32 -14.82 23.30
C THR A 132 55.22 -16.04 23.41
N SER A 133 56.14 -16.14 22.46
CA SER A 133 57.17 -17.17 22.43
C SER A 133 58.12 -16.90 23.59
N LEU A 134 57.81 -17.46 24.77
CA LEU A 134 58.74 -17.55 25.89
C LEU A 134 59.81 -18.59 25.53
N SER A 135 60.85 -18.18 24.78
CA SER A 135 62.08 -18.95 24.66
C SER A 135 62.94 -18.72 25.91
N GLY A 136 62.55 -19.37 27.00
CA GLY A 136 63.45 -19.64 28.11
C GLY A 136 64.03 -21.05 27.92
N GLU A 137 65.35 -21.14 27.73
CA GLU A 137 66.26 -22.14 28.32
C GLU A 137 67.50 -22.30 27.44
N SER A 138 68.62 -21.75 27.90
CA SER A 138 69.93 -22.33 27.64
C SER A 138 70.74 -22.24 28.93
N TYR A 139 70.63 -23.28 29.75
CA TYR A 139 71.70 -23.66 30.65
C TYR A 139 72.58 -24.67 29.91
N ASN A 140 73.80 -24.24 29.58
CA ASN A 140 75.09 -24.92 29.74
C ASN A 140 76.18 -24.09 29.05
#